data_AF-A0A7X1KRR9-F1
#
_entry.id   AF-A0A7X1KRR9-F1
#
_cell.length_a   1.000
_cell.length_b   1.000
_cell.length_c   1.000
_cell.angle_alpha   90.00
_cell.angle_beta   90.00
_cell.angle_gamma   90.00
#
_symmetry.space_group_name_H-M   'P 1'
#
loop_
_entity.id
_entity.type
_entity.pdbx_description
1 polymer ?
#
loop_
_entity_poly.entity_id
_entity_poly.type
_entity_poly.pdbx_seq_one_letter_code
_entity_poly.pdbx_strand_id
1 'polypeptide(L)' 'MNKVLRINLHGELQVLIDADLAVCIREANRLNAERGYTNGVHVVELRDGQRMTAADCKAAA' A
#
# COMPACT_ATOMS: atom_id res chain seq x y z
N MET A 1 -11.96 -8.56 0.48
CA MET A 1 -11.68 -7.24 1.04
C MET A 1 -10.30 -7.27 1.65
N ASN A 2 -9.33 -6.88 0.85
CA ASN A 2 -7.95 -6.65 1.20
C ASN A 2 -7.81 -5.22 1.73
N LYS A 3 -6.85 -5.00 2.62
CA LYS A 3 -6.57 -3.67 3.17
C LYS A 3 -5.10 -3.33 2.97
N VAL A 4 -4.83 -2.23 2.28
CA VAL A 4 -3.47 -1.69 2.13
C VAL A 4 -3.36 -0.43 2.96
N LEU A 5 -2.42 -0.44 3.91
CA LEU A 5 -2.07 0.75 4.69
C LEU A 5 -0.90 1.43 3.98
N ARG A 6 -1.12 2.70 3.64
CA ARG A 6 -0.08 3.59 3.16
C ARG A 6 0.27 4.54 4.29
N ILE A 7 1.52 4.48 4.76
CA ILE A 7 2.06 5.44 5.72
C ILE A 7 3.08 6.29 4.98
N ASN A 8 2.89 7.61 4.98
CA ASN A 8 3.86 8.51 4.36
C ASN A 8 4.97 8.94 5.33
N LEU A 9 5.95 9.70 4.82
CA LEU A 9 7.10 10.17 5.58
C LEU A 9 6.74 11.10 6.76
N HIS A 10 5.53 11.69 6.77
CA HIS A 10 5.02 12.53 7.84
C HIS A 10 4.19 11.73 8.86
N GLY A 11 4.09 10.41 8.71
CA GLY A 11 3.27 9.55 9.55
C GLY A 11 1.77 9.60 9.26
N GLU A 12 1.34 10.21 8.14
CA GLU A 12 -0.06 10.16 7.74
C GLU A 12 -0.43 8.74 7.28
N LEU A 13 -1.52 8.21 7.83
CA LEU A 13 -2.06 6.90 7.50
C LEU A 13 -3.25 7.02 6.55
N GLN A 14 -3.19 6.30 5.44
CA GLN A 14 -4.33 6.06 4.55
C GLN A 14 -4.61 4.57 4.43
N VAL A 15 -5.89 4.20 4.53
CA VAL A 15 -6.36 2.82 4.40
C VAL A 15 -7.09 2.67 3.06
N LEU A 16 -6.60 1.78 2.21
CA LEU A 16 -7.22 1.41 0.94
C LEU A 16 -7.90 0.06 1.11
N ILE A 17 -9.16 -0.06 0.73
CA ILE A 17 -9.94 -1.28 0.90
C ILE A 17 -10.60 -1.65 -0.43
N ASP A 18 -10.30 -2.83 -0.94
CA ASP A 18 -10.89 -3.35 -2.18
C ASP A 18 -11.04 -4.88 -2.12
N ALA A 19 -11.88 -5.46 -2.96
CA ALA A 19 -11.97 -6.91 -3.11
C ALA A 19 -10.67 -7.50 -3.71
N ASP A 20 -9.98 -6.73 -4.55
CA ASP A 20 -8.75 -7.09 -5.25
C ASP A 20 -7.53 -6.37 -4.64
N LEU A 21 -6.49 -7.14 -4.31
CA LEU A 21 -5.26 -6.62 -3.73
C LEU A 21 -4.49 -5.76 -4.75
N ALA A 22 -4.52 -6.14 -6.04
CA ALA A 22 -3.83 -5.41 -7.10
C ALA A 22 -4.38 -3.99 -7.26
N VAL A 23 -5.69 -3.80 -7.09
CA VAL A 23 -6.33 -2.47 -7.10
C VAL A 23 -5.81 -1.61 -5.95
N CYS A 24 -5.73 -2.16 -4.74
CA CYS A 24 -5.21 -1.43 -3.59
C CYS A 24 -3.72 -1.05 -3.76
N ILE A 25 -2.89 -1.97 -4.29
CA ILE A 25 -1.47 -1.71 -4.55
C ILE A 25 -1.31 -0.63 -5.64
N ARG A 26 -2.09 -0.70 -6.72
CA ARG A 26 -2.05 0.28 -7.81
C ARG A 26 -2.39 1.68 -7.32
N GLU A 27 -3.45 1.83 -6.52
CA GLU A 27 -3.82 3.14 -5.96
C GLU A 27 -2.77 3.67 -4.98
N ALA A 28 -2.19 2.80 -4.14
CA ALA A 28 -1.09 3.21 -3.26
C ALA A 28 0.13 3.72 -4.05
N ASN A 29 0.48 3.03 -5.14
CA ASN A 29 1.57 3.41 -6.03
C ASN A 29 1.28 4.72 -6.78
N ARG A 30 0.05 4.91 -7.27
CA ARG A 30 -0.39 6.18 -7.89
C ARG A 30 -0.21 7.35 -6.92
N LEU A 31 -0.68 7.21 -5.68
CA LEU A 31 -0.56 8.25 -4.65
C LEU A 31 0.90 8.54 -4.25
N ASN A 32 1.78 7.54 -4.32
CA ASN A 32 3.22 7.73 -4.12
C ASN A 32 3.82 8.54 -5.27
N ALA A 33 3.51 8.20 -6.52
CA ALA A 33 3.98 8.92 -7.70
C ALA A 33 3.49 10.38 -7.70
N GLU A 34 2.21 10.62 -7.45
CA GLU A 34 1.62 11.97 -7.39
C GLU A 34 2.25 12.86 -6.32
N ARG A 35 2.70 12.27 -5.21
CA ARG A 35 3.35 13.00 -4.11
C ARG A 35 4.88 12.98 -4.17
N GLY A 36 5.48 12.43 -5.23
CA GLY A 36 6.93 12.36 -5.40
C GLY A 36 7.65 11.40 -4.45
N TYR A 37 6.93 10.44 -3.84
CA TYR A 37 7.53 9.42 -2.98
C TYR A 37 8.04 8.27 -3.82
N THR A 38 9.35 8.03 -3.80
CA THR A 38 9.99 6.91 -4.52
C THR A 38 10.00 5.60 -3.73
N ASN A 39 9.86 5.66 -2.41
CA ASN A 39 9.95 4.52 -1.47
C ASN A 39 8.89 4.62 -0.34
N GLY A 40 7.63 4.89 -0.67
CA GLY A 40 6.55 4.91 0.34
C GLY A 40 6.45 3.56 1.06
N VAL A 41 6.31 3.57 2.39
CA VAL A 41 6.18 2.35 3.19
C VAL A 41 4.78 1.78 2.97
N HIS A 42 4.67 0.67 2.25
CA HIS A 42 3.44 -0.12 2.18
C HIS A 42 3.46 -1.09 3.35
N VAL A 43 2.41 -1.05 4.18
CA VAL A 43 2.08 -2.15 5.09
C VAL A 43 0.73 -2.68 4.64
N VAL A 44 0.71 -3.77 3.90
CA VAL A 44 -0.58 -4.44 3.60
C VAL A 44 -0.95 -5.24 4.82
N GLU A 45 -2.15 -5.07 5.35
CA GLU A 45 -2.72 -6.05 6.28
C GLU A 45 -3.65 -6.93 5.46
N LEU A 46 -3.16 -8.11 5.10
CA LEU A 46 -3.96 -9.12 4.44
C LEU A 46 -5.06 -9.61 5.39
N ARG A 47 -6.09 -10.28 4.85
CA ARG A 47 -7.26 -10.75 5.63
C ARG A 47 -6.90 -11.67 6.81
N ASP A 48 -5.72 -12.26 6.76
CA ASP A 48 -5.13 -13.18 7.74
C ASP A 48 -4.19 -12.46 8.74
N GLY A 49 -4.06 -11.14 8.66
CA GLY A 49 -3.16 -10.35 9.51
C GLY A 49 -1.70 -10.34 9.03
N GLN A 50 -1.40 -10.93 7.88
CA GLN A 50 -0.05 -10.89 7.31
C GLN A 50 0.30 -9.46 6.86
N ARG A 51 1.52 -9.02 7.22
CA ARG A 51 2.08 -7.74 6.83
C ARG A 51 2.99 -7.88 5.61
N MET A 52 2.68 -7.18 4.52
CA MET A 52 3.58 -7.06 3.35
C MET A 52 4.29 -5.71 3.38
N THR A 53 5.60 -5.71 3.09
CA THR A 53 6.41 -4.50 3.01
C THR A 53 6.24 -3.79 1.67
N ALA A 54 6.78 -2.57 1.56
CA ALA A 54 6.89 -1.84 0.30
C ALA A 54 7.54 -2.64 -0.83
N ALA A 55 8.59 -3.41 -0.51
CA ALA A 55 9.28 -4.24 -1.47
C ALA A 55 8.38 -5.37 -1.98
N ASP A 56 7.64 -6.01 -1.08
CA ASP A 56 6.71 -7.09 -1.42
C ASP A 56 5.57 -6.58 -2.29
N CYS A 57 5.03 -5.39 -2.01
CA CYS A 57 4.02 -4.76 -2.87
C CYS A 57 4.54 -4.45 -4.26
N LYS A 58 5.80 -3.99 -4.37
CA LYS A 58 6.43 -3.70 -5.66
C LYS A 58 6.70 -4.96 -6.47
N ALA A 59 7.01 -6.08 -5.81
CA ALA A 59 7.21 -7.37 -6.45
C ALA A 59 5.88 -8.03 -6.89
N ALA A 60 4.77 -7.68 -6.24
CA ALA A 60 3.44 -8.22 -6.53
C ALA A 60 2.62 -7.41 -7.54
N ALA A 61 3.11 -6.24 -7.97
CA ALA A 61 2.50 -5.36 -8.96
C ALA A 61 2.99 -5.67 -10.38
#